data_AF-E2AA96-F1
#
_entry.id   AF-E2AA96-F1
#
_cell.length_a   1.000
_cell.length_b   1.000
_cell.length_c   1.000
_cell.angle_alpha   90.00
_cell.angle_beta   90.00
_cell.angle_gamma   90.00
#
_symmetry.space_group_name_H-M   'P 1'
#
loop_
_entity.id
_entity.type
_entity.pdbx_description
1 polymer ?
#
loop_
_entity_poly.entity_id
_entity_poly.type
_entity_poly.pdbx_seq_one_letter_code
_entity_poly.pdbx_strand_id
1 'polypeptide(L)'
;KLWTQDRLNDLVRELNLPKDGAEHLASSLLGMNQLAKGTKVSFYRTRSKSFEPYFEEINHEDDKMVYCKDVKGLMDEIKPNVYKDEEWRLFIDSSNRSLKAVLLHNTNYYASVPIAHSTTMKEAYDNLKIILQKIQYDKHKWLICGDLKVSGMLLGQQSGFTKTPCFLCLWDSRDRAKHYTNHKWPKRKSLKVGENNVKNAPMI
;
A
#
# COMPACT_ATOMS: atom_id res chain seq x y z
N LYS A 1 16.95 -14.00 32.15
CA LYS A 1 15.64 -13.29 32.16
C LYS A 1 14.72 -14.01 31.18
N LEU A 2 13.56 -14.49 31.65
CA LEU A 2 12.60 -15.23 30.81
C LEU A 2 12.06 -14.35 29.67
N TRP A 3 11.64 -14.98 28.57
CA TRP A 3 11.06 -14.33 27.40
C TRP A 3 9.57 -14.08 27.61
N THR A 4 9.17 -12.81 27.58
CA THR A 4 7.77 -12.39 27.48
C THR A 4 7.31 -12.47 26.02
N GLN A 5 5.99 -12.38 25.80
CA GLN A 5 5.43 -12.37 24.44
C GLN A 5 6.00 -11.21 23.60
N ASP A 6 6.09 -10.00 24.16
CA ASP A 6 6.59 -8.82 23.44
C ASP A 6 8.05 -8.99 23.03
N ARG A 7 8.90 -9.42 23.96
CA ARG A 7 10.33 -9.65 23.69
C ARG A 7 10.54 -10.74 22.65
N LEU A 8 9.69 -11.77 22.66
CA LEU A 8 9.74 -12.84 21.66
C LEU A 8 9.26 -12.34 20.30
N ASN A 9 8.22 -11.50 20.24
CA ASN A 9 7.75 -10.86 19.01
C ASN A 9 8.84 -9.97 18.39
N ASP A 10 9.58 -9.22 19.21
CA ASP A 10 10.71 -8.40 18.76
C ASP A 10 11.81 -9.27 18.15
N LEU A 11 12.19 -10.37 18.82
CA LEU A 11 13.19 -11.31 18.29
C LEU A 11 12.72 -11.96 16.98
N VAL A 12 11.46 -12.38 16.89
CA VAL A 12 10.86 -12.93 15.68
C VAL A 12 10.95 -11.94 14.51
N ARG A 13 10.72 -10.65 14.77
CA ARG A 13 10.86 -9.58 13.78
C ARG A 13 12.33 -9.38 13.37
N GLU A 14 13.25 -9.35 14.33
CA GLU A 14 14.69 -9.20 14.07
C GLU A 14 15.25 -10.35 13.23
N LEU A 15 14.80 -11.57 13.50
CA LEU A 15 15.18 -12.77 12.76
C LEU A 15 14.38 -12.96 11.46
N ASN A 16 13.42 -12.07 11.17
CA ASN A 16 12.51 -12.16 10.02
C ASN A 16 11.87 -13.55 9.87
N LEU A 17 11.41 -14.14 10.97
CA LEU A 17 10.89 -15.50 10.95
C LEU A 17 9.48 -15.54 10.36
N PRO A 18 9.19 -16.51 9.47
CA PRO A 18 7.81 -16.80 9.06
C PRO A 18 7.00 -17.35 10.25
N LYS A 19 5.68 -17.45 10.07
CA LYS A 19 4.73 -17.81 11.15
C LYS A 19 5.08 -19.14 11.84
N ASP A 20 5.39 -20.16 11.05
CA ASP A 20 5.83 -21.48 11.50
C ASP A 20 7.21 -21.43 12.18
N GLY A 21 8.15 -20.64 11.64
CA GLY A 21 9.45 -20.40 12.27
C GLY A 21 9.35 -19.71 13.64
N ALA A 22 8.48 -18.71 13.76
CA ALA A 22 8.22 -18.00 15.00
C ALA A 22 7.60 -18.93 16.07
N GLU A 23 6.66 -19.78 15.64
CA GLU A 23 6.06 -20.80 16.50
C GLU A 23 7.10 -21.85 16.93
N HIS A 24 7.93 -22.31 16.01
CA HIS A 24 8.99 -23.27 16.31
C HIS A 24 9.99 -22.71 17.33
N LEU A 25 10.45 -21.47 17.14
CA LEU A 25 11.30 -20.77 18.10
C LEU A 25 10.66 -20.69 19.50
N ALA A 26 9.39 -20.31 19.55
CA ALA A 26 8.65 -20.25 20.81
C ALA A 26 8.56 -21.62 21.49
N SER A 27 8.34 -22.68 20.71
CA SER A 27 8.29 -24.06 21.19
C SER A 27 9.65 -24.52 21.74
N SER A 28 10.75 -24.23 21.05
CA SER A 28 12.11 -24.54 21.52
C SER A 28 12.41 -23.85 22.85
N LEU A 29 12.07 -22.56 22.99
CA LEU A 29 12.27 -21.80 24.23
C LEU A 29 11.38 -22.31 25.37
N LEU A 30 10.18 -22.83 25.07
CA LEU A 30 9.33 -23.49 26.05
C LEU A 30 10.01 -24.75 26.58
N GLY A 31 10.56 -25.61 25.71
CA GLY A 31 11.29 -26.82 26.11
C GLY A 31 12.54 -26.55 26.94
N MET A 32 13.15 -25.36 26.78
CA MET A 32 14.29 -24.89 27.57
C MET A 32 13.90 -24.18 28.88
N ASN A 33 12.60 -24.14 29.23
CA ASN A 33 12.06 -23.39 30.37
C ASN A 33 12.44 -21.90 30.35
N GLN A 34 12.54 -21.30 29.16
CA GLN A 34 12.93 -19.89 28.99
C GLN A 34 11.75 -18.93 28.81
N LEU A 35 10.50 -19.42 28.76
CA LEU A 35 9.31 -18.56 28.60
C LEU A 35 8.79 -18.03 29.93
N ALA A 36 8.39 -16.76 29.96
CA ALA A 36 7.70 -16.16 31.09
C ALA A 36 6.25 -16.64 31.16
N LYS A 37 5.67 -16.66 32.37
CA LYS A 37 4.26 -16.99 32.60
C LYS A 37 3.36 -16.09 31.74
N GLY A 38 2.43 -16.71 30.99
CA GLY A 38 1.52 -16.00 30.09
C GLY A 38 1.95 -15.96 28.62
N THR A 39 3.20 -16.31 28.31
CA THR A 39 3.68 -16.42 26.92
C THR A 39 3.12 -17.69 26.27
N LYS A 40 2.54 -17.58 25.07
CA LYS A 40 1.87 -18.70 24.39
C LYS A 40 2.55 -18.99 23.06
N VAL A 41 2.99 -20.24 22.87
CA VAL A 41 3.50 -20.72 21.56
C VAL A 41 2.41 -20.58 20.49
N SER A 42 1.18 -20.94 20.83
CA SER A 42 0.03 -20.84 19.92
C SER A 42 -0.36 -19.41 19.52
N PHE A 43 0.19 -18.38 20.16
CA PHE A 43 -0.04 -16.99 19.78
C PHE A 43 0.23 -16.74 18.30
N TYR A 44 1.33 -17.29 17.78
CA TYR A 44 1.72 -17.12 16.38
C TYR A 44 0.71 -17.74 15.41
N ARG A 45 0.00 -18.81 15.81
CA ARG A 45 -1.04 -19.44 15.00
C ARG A 45 -2.23 -18.52 14.75
N THR A 46 -2.60 -17.71 15.73
CA THR A 46 -3.82 -16.89 15.72
C THR A 46 -3.56 -15.39 15.75
N ARG A 47 -2.31 -14.94 15.56
CA ARG A 47 -1.92 -13.51 15.64
C ARG A 47 -2.70 -12.61 14.67
N SER A 48 -3.13 -13.14 13.53
CA SER A 48 -3.93 -12.38 12.54
C SER A 48 -5.41 -12.28 12.89
N LYS A 49 -5.91 -13.12 13.79
CA LYS A 49 -7.35 -13.40 13.92
C LYS A 49 -8.17 -12.20 14.35
N SER A 50 -7.62 -11.31 15.17
CA SER A 50 -8.29 -10.07 15.56
C SER A 50 -8.43 -9.08 14.41
N PHE A 51 -7.56 -9.16 13.39
CA PHE A 51 -7.56 -8.24 12.25
C PHE A 51 -8.41 -8.75 11.08
N GLU A 52 -8.62 -10.07 10.97
CA GLU A 52 -9.41 -10.70 9.91
C GLU A 52 -10.79 -10.05 9.68
N PRO A 53 -11.57 -9.65 10.69
CA PRO A 53 -12.88 -9.01 10.49
C PRO A 53 -12.84 -7.70 9.70
N TYR A 54 -11.71 -6.99 9.66
CA TYR A 54 -11.55 -5.72 8.95
C TYR A 54 -11.18 -5.90 7.48
N PHE A 55 -10.87 -7.13 7.05
CA PHE A 55 -10.53 -7.43 5.67
C PHE A 55 -11.64 -8.19 4.96
N GLU A 56 -11.71 -7.98 3.66
CA GLU A 56 -12.62 -8.69 2.78
C GLU A 56 -11.90 -9.05 1.49
N GLU A 57 -12.29 -10.17 0.91
CA GLU A 57 -11.78 -10.64 -0.37
C GLU A 57 -12.84 -10.43 -1.44
N ILE A 58 -12.41 -9.91 -2.59
CA ILE A 58 -13.21 -9.83 -3.80
C ILE A 58 -12.52 -10.56 -4.94
N ASN A 59 -13.35 -11.09 -5.83
CA ASN A 59 -12.93 -11.53 -7.16
C ASN A 59 -13.47 -10.54 -8.19
N HIS A 60 -12.62 -10.09 -9.10
CA HIS A 60 -12.98 -9.25 -10.23
C HIS A 60 -12.41 -9.90 -11.49
N GLU A 61 -13.29 -10.44 -12.34
CA GLU A 61 -12.88 -11.31 -13.45
C GLU A 61 -12.06 -12.50 -12.92
N ASP A 62 -10.85 -12.70 -13.44
CA ASP A 62 -9.90 -13.73 -12.98
C ASP A 62 -8.97 -13.24 -11.85
N ASP A 63 -9.14 -11.99 -11.41
CA ASP A 63 -8.29 -11.37 -10.42
C ASP A 63 -8.87 -11.42 -9.00
N LYS A 64 -8.00 -11.66 -8.01
CA LYS A 64 -8.34 -11.71 -6.59
C LYS A 64 -7.67 -10.57 -5.84
N MET A 65 -8.42 -9.91 -4.97
CA MET A 65 -7.92 -8.83 -4.12
C MET A 65 -8.46 -8.96 -2.70
N VAL A 66 -7.56 -8.76 -1.73
CA VAL A 66 -7.93 -8.58 -0.33
C VAL A 66 -7.76 -7.11 0.02
N TYR A 67 -8.76 -6.52 0.65
CA TYR A 67 -8.75 -5.11 1.03
C TYR A 67 -9.34 -4.90 2.43
N CYS A 68 -8.94 -3.81 3.07
CA CYS A 68 -9.47 -3.38 4.34
C CYS A 68 -10.77 -2.61 4.10
N LYS A 69 -11.90 -3.17 4.58
CA LYS A 69 -13.23 -2.56 4.43
C LYS A 69 -13.54 -1.52 5.52
N ASP A 70 -12.78 -1.53 6.63
CA ASP A 70 -12.88 -0.59 7.73
C ASP A 70 -11.49 -0.22 8.24
N VAL A 71 -10.90 0.80 7.61
CA VAL A 71 -9.55 1.27 7.95
C VAL A 71 -9.50 1.85 9.36
N LYS A 72 -10.52 2.60 9.77
CA LYS A 72 -10.55 3.20 11.11
C LYS A 72 -10.61 2.11 12.19
N GLY A 73 -11.49 1.13 12.02
CA GLY A 73 -11.60 -0.01 12.93
C GLY A 73 -10.30 -0.81 13.01
N LEU A 74 -9.65 -1.09 11.87
CA LEU A 74 -8.35 -1.75 11.84
C LEU A 74 -7.30 -0.96 12.63
N MET A 75 -7.23 0.36 12.42
CA MET A 75 -6.26 1.21 13.12
C MET A 75 -6.54 1.28 14.62
N ASP A 76 -7.81 1.37 15.02
CA ASP A 76 -8.21 1.35 16.42
C ASP A 76 -7.90 0.00 17.11
N GLU A 77 -8.04 -1.13 16.39
CA GLU A 77 -7.62 -2.46 16.89
C GLU A 77 -6.11 -2.53 17.10
N ILE A 78 -5.31 -1.94 16.19
CA ILE A 78 -3.85 -1.90 16.32
C ILE A 78 -3.44 -0.99 17.48
N LYS A 79 -3.99 0.22 17.51
CA LYS A 79 -3.75 1.21 18.57
C LYS A 79 -4.91 2.20 18.64
N PRO A 80 -5.75 2.12 19.69
CA PRO A 80 -6.95 2.94 19.81
C PRO A 80 -6.66 4.45 19.74
N ASN A 81 -7.51 5.19 19.03
CA ASN A 81 -7.54 6.66 19.00
C ASN A 81 -6.28 7.35 18.44
N VAL A 82 -5.51 6.65 17.59
CA VAL A 82 -4.29 7.21 16.99
C VAL A 82 -4.49 7.65 15.54
N TYR A 83 -5.50 7.12 14.86
CA TYR A 83 -5.69 7.37 13.45
C TYR A 83 -6.36 8.72 13.17
N LYS A 84 -5.72 9.53 12.33
CA LYS A 84 -6.27 10.74 11.72
C LYS A 84 -5.84 10.80 10.26
N ASP A 85 -6.77 11.02 9.35
CA ASP A 85 -6.52 10.91 7.91
C ASP A 85 -5.33 11.74 7.43
N GLU A 86 -5.23 12.98 7.90
CA GLU A 86 -4.19 13.94 7.52
C GLU A 86 -2.77 13.54 7.97
N GLU A 87 -2.64 12.62 8.93
CA GLU A 87 -1.35 12.12 9.43
C GLU A 87 -0.81 10.95 8.59
N TRP A 88 -1.57 10.48 7.60
CA TRP A 88 -1.22 9.32 6.77
C TRP A 88 -1.23 9.65 5.27
N ARG A 89 -0.43 8.89 4.52
CA ARG A 89 -0.39 8.91 3.06
C ARG A 89 -0.73 7.53 2.53
N LEU A 90 -1.47 7.51 1.43
CA LEU A 90 -1.73 6.30 0.70
C LEU A 90 -0.58 6.04 -0.27
N PHE A 91 0.21 5.01 0.00
CA PHE A 91 1.20 4.51 -0.92
C PHE A 91 0.59 3.41 -1.78
N ILE A 92 0.62 3.58 -3.10
CA ILE A 92 0.23 2.55 -4.05
C ILE A 92 1.47 2.15 -4.84
N ASP A 93 1.81 0.88 -4.75
CA ASP A 93 2.87 0.25 -5.53
C ASP A 93 2.31 -0.90 -6.33
N SER A 94 2.85 -1.07 -7.52
CA SER A 94 2.39 -2.08 -8.44
C SER A 94 3.53 -2.64 -9.25
N SER A 95 3.51 -3.96 -9.40
CA SER A 95 4.38 -4.70 -10.31
C SER A 95 3.55 -5.31 -11.44
N ASN A 96 4.23 -6.03 -12.35
CA ASN A 96 3.55 -6.79 -13.40
C ASN A 96 2.61 -7.89 -12.85
N ARG A 97 2.72 -8.25 -11.57
CA ARG A 97 1.98 -9.37 -10.96
C ARG A 97 1.39 -9.03 -9.60
N SER A 98 1.46 -7.80 -9.14
CA SER A 98 0.92 -7.46 -7.83
C SER A 98 0.58 -5.99 -7.74
N LEU A 99 -0.40 -5.71 -6.89
CA LEU A 99 -0.85 -4.38 -6.59
C LEU A 99 -1.03 -4.27 -5.08
N LYS A 100 -0.42 -3.26 -4.48
CA LYS A 100 -0.36 -3.05 -3.03
C LYS A 100 -0.79 -1.63 -2.71
N ALA A 101 -1.68 -1.50 -1.74
CA ALA A 101 -2.02 -0.22 -1.13
C ALA A 101 -1.65 -0.28 0.35
N VAL A 102 -0.86 0.70 0.79
CA VAL A 102 -0.27 0.73 2.13
C VAL A 102 -0.40 2.15 2.69
N LEU A 103 -0.83 2.28 3.94
CA LEU A 103 -0.81 3.56 4.64
C LEU A 103 0.56 3.78 5.27
N LEU A 104 1.13 4.96 5.00
CA LEU A 104 2.40 5.43 5.55
C LEU A 104 2.15 6.61 6.46
N HIS A 105 2.64 6.54 7.70
CA HIS A 105 2.54 7.66 8.62
C HIS A 105 3.52 8.77 8.20
N ASN A 106 3.07 10.02 8.17
CA ASN A 106 3.84 11.16 7.66
C ASN A 106 5.23 11.33 8.29
N THR A 107 5.37 11.01 9.59
CA THR A 107 6.63 11.13 10.33
C THR A 107 7.40 9.83 10.45
N ASN A 108 6.93 8.74 9.83
CA ASN A 108 7.43 7.37 10.01
C ASN A 108 7.48 6.87 11.46
N TYR A 109 6.83 7.57 12.40
CA TYR A 109 6.72 7.15 13.79
C TYR A 109 5.99 5.81 13.95
N TYR A 110 4.95 5.58 13.13
CA TYR A 110 4.23 4.31 13.07
C TYR A 110 4.67 3.47 11.89
N ALA A 111 4.61 2.15 12.07
CA ALA A 111 4.84 1.19 11.00
C ALA A 111 3.78 1.36 9.89
N SER A 112 4.18 1.00 8.67
CA SER A 112 3.28 0.99 7.52
C SER A 112 2.17 -0.04 7.69
N VAL A 113 0.94 0.31 7.33
CA VAL A 113 -0.24 -0.58 7.47
C VAL A 113 -0.76 -0.97 6.09
N PRO A 114 -0.65 -2.23 5.65
CA PRO A 114 -1.23 -2.69 4.40
C PRO A 114 -2.75 -2.65 4.47
N ILE A 115 -3.39 -2.04 3.47
CA ILE A 115 -4.86 -1.92 3.38
C ILE A 115 -5.44 -2.51 2.10
N ALA A 116 -4.63 -2.82 1.09
CA ALA A 116 -5.07 -3.68 -0.02
C ALA A 116 -3.89 -4.44 -0.62
N HIS A 117 -4.16 -5.66 -1.09
CA HIS A 117 -3.18 -6.49 -1.78
C HIS A 117 -3.85 -7.40 -2.81
N SER A 118 -3.24 -7.48 -3.99
CA SER A 118 -3.51 -8.49 -5.00
C SER A 118 -2.20 -9.02 -5.57
N THR A 119 -2.17 -10.31 -5.91
CA THR A 119 -1.06 -10.97 -6.62
C THR A 119 -1.42 -11.37 -8.05
N THR A 120 -2.57 -10.92 -8.55
CA THR A 120 -3.03 -11.22 -9.90
C THR A 120 -3.36 -9.94 -10.65
N MET A 121 -3.91 -8.93 -9.95
CA MET A 121 -4.18 -7.62 -10.53
C MET A 121 -2.91 -6.93 -10.98
N LYS A 122 -2.98 -6.42 -12.20
CA LYS A 122 -1.93 -5.58 -12.80
C LYS A 122 -2.21 -4.11 -12.57
N GLU A 123 -1.18 -3.31 -12.73
CA GLU A 123 -1.29 -1.86 -12.78
C GLU A 123 -2.09 -1.41 -14.02
N ALA A 124 -3.36 -1.11 -13.81
CA ALA A 124 -4.28 -0.60 -14.80
C ALA A 124 -5.21 0.44 -14.17
N TYR A 125 -5.68 1.39 -14.99
CA TYR A 125 -6.55 2.46 -14.55
C TYR A 125 -7.79 1.94 -13.80
N ASP A 126 -8.49 0.94 -14.37
CA ASP A 126 -9.70 0.38 -13.78
C ASP A 126 -9.41 -0.38 -12.47
N ASN A 127 -8.27 -1.07 -12.40
CA ASN A 127 -7.81 -1.76 -11.20
C ASN A 127 -7.51 -0.79 -10.05
N LEU A 128 -6.85 0.33 -10.34
CA LEU A 128 -6.62 1.39 -9.35
C LEU A 128 -7.95 2.01 -8.88
N LYS A 129 -8.91 2.20 -9.79
CA LYS A 129 -10.25 2.69 -9.45
C LYS A 129 -10.95 1.76 -8.47
N ILE A 130 -10.89 0.45 -8.71
CA ILE A 130 -11.47 -0.56 -7.80
C ILE A 130 -10.82 -0.47 -6.42
N ILE A 131 -9.49 -0.35 -6.34
CA ILE A 131 -8.80 -0.19 -5.05
C ILE A 131 -9.29 1.04 -4.32
N LEU A 132 -9.28 2.21 -4.95
CA LEU A 132 -9.69 3.47 -4.32
C LEU A 132 -11.14 3.42 -3.80
N GLN A 133 -12.03 2.80 -4.57
CA GLN A 133 -13.42 2.59 -4.16
C GLN A 133 -13.52 1.67 -2.94
N LYS A 134 -12.79 0.55 -2.96
CA LYS A 134 -12.88 -0.50 -1.93
C LYS A 134 -12.29 -0.06 -0.59
N ILE A 135 -11.20 0.70 -0.62
CA ILE A 135 -10.63 1.34 0.58
C ILE A 135 -11.33 2.64 0.97
N GLN A 136 -12.43 3.00 0.30
CA GLN A 136 -13.24 4.19 0.58
C GLN A 136 -12.42 5.50 0.56
N TYR A 137 -11.50 5.65 -0.39
CA TYR A 137 -10.57 6.78 -0.48
C TYR A 137 -11.26 8.14 -0.34
N ASP A 138 -12.47 8.30 -0.91
CA ASP A 138 -13.20 9.56 -0.85
C ASP A 138 -13.58 10.03 0.57
N LYS A 139 -13.67 9.12 1.53
CA LYS A 139 -13.93 9.47 2.94
C LYS A 139 -12.68 10.04 3.61
N HIS A 140 -11.52 9.53 3.21
CA HIS A 140 -10.26 9.75 3.90
C HIS A 140 -9.39 10.83 3.25
N LYS A 141 -9.42 10.92 1.91
CA LYS A 141 -8.68 11.90 1.12
C LYS A 141 -7.17 11.97 1.47
N TRP A 142 -6.56 10.82 1.77
CA TRP A 142 -5.12 10.75 2.06
C TRP A 142 -4.31 11.33 0.90
N LEU A 143 -3.17 11.94 1.22
CA LEU A 143 -2.20 12.27 0.19
C LEU A 143 -1.69 10.99 -0.46
N ILE A 144 -1.70 10.93 -1.79
CA ILE A 144 -1.20 9.76 -2.51
C ILE A 144 0.29 9.89 -2.78
N CYS A 145 1.02 8.81 -2.54
CA CYS A 145 2.41 8.61 -2.91
C CYS A 145 2.50 7.37 -3.80
N GLY A 146 3.30 7.44 -4.86
CA GLY A 146 3.52 6.34 -5.78
C GLY A 146 4.60 6.73 -6.78
N ASP A 147 4.97 5.78 -7.63
CA ASP A 147 5.84 6.11 -8.76
C ASP A 147 5.13 7.03 -9.77
N LEU A 148 5.87 7.50 -10.78
CA LEU A 148 5.32 8.37 -11.81
C LEU A 148 4.22 7.69 -12.64
N LYS A 149 4.25 6.37 -12.75
CA LYS A 149 3.34 5.60 -13.60
C LYS A 149 1.97 5.50 -12.92
N VAL A 150 1.93 5.12 -11.65
CA VAL A 150 0.73 5.13 -10.81
C VAL A 150 0.16 6.54 -10.70
N SER A 151 1.01 7.54 -10.45
CA SER A 151 0.59 8.95 -10.40
C SER A 151 -0.04 9.40 -11.72
N GLY A 152 0.57 9.04 -12.86
CA GLY A 152 0.01 9.32 -14.18
C GLY A 152 -1.33 8.64 -14.41
N MET A 153 -1.47 7.37 -14.04
CA MET A 153 -2.75 6.65 -14.18
C MET A 153 -3.86 7.24 -13.31
N LEU A 154 -3.57 7.60 -12.06
CA LEU A 154 -4.52 8.28 -11.17
C LEU A 154 -5.00 9.61 -11.76
N LEU A 155 -4.13 10.31 -12.48
CA LEU A 155 -4.46 11.55 -13.19
C LEU A 155 -5.04 11.30 -14.61
N GLY A 156 -5.37 10.06 -14.95
CA GLY A 156 -5.99 9.68 -16.21
C GLY A 156 -5.07 9.75 -17.43
N GLN A 157 -3.76 9.85 -17.23
CA GLN A 157 -2.80 9.91 -18.32
C GLN A 157 -2.63 8.55 -19.01
N GLN A 158 -2.37 8.61 -20.31
CA GLN A 158 -2.04 7.46 -21.13
C GLN A 158 -0.65 6.92 -20.77
N SER A 159 -0.56 5.62 -20.53
CA SER A 159 0.71 4.92 -20.30
C SER A 159 1.49 4.66 -21.61
N GLY A 160 2.76 4.28 -21.47
CA GLY A 160 3.64 3.96 -22.61
C GLY A 160 4.42 5.17 -23.14
N PHE A 161 4.93 5.07 -24.39
CA PHE A 161 5.77 6.10 -25.01
C PHE A 161 4.94 7.25 -25.62
N THR A 162 4.38 8.08 -24.75
CA THR A 162 3.48 9.19 -25.10
C THR A 162 4.25 10.49 -25.32
N LYS A 163 3.68 11.42 -26.10
CA LYS A 163 4.33 12.69 -26.46
C LYS A 163 4.54 13.58 -25.23
N THR A 164 3.52 13.73 -24.39
CA THR A 164 3.56 14.54 -23.17
C THR A 164 3.28 13.69 -21.92
N PRO A 165 4.26 12.89 -21.44
CA PRO A 165 4.06 11.94 -20.34
C PRO A 165 4.04 12.60 -18.96
N CYS A 166 4.53 13.83 -18.82
CA CYS A 166 4.55 14.51 -17.52
C CYS A 166 3.16 15.07 -17.16
N PHE A 167 2.73 14.88 -15.91
CA PHE A 167 1.50 15.48 -15.38
C PHE A 167 1.68 16.92 -14.88
N LEU A 168 2.92 17.41 -14.71
CA LEU A 168 3.20 18.79 -14.27
C LEU A 168 3.45 19.74 -15.44
N CYS A 169 4.00 19.24 -16.54
CA CYS A 169 4.36 20.06 -17.71
C CYS A 169 4.09 19.35 -19.04
N LEU A 170 4.12 20.11 -20.12
CA LEU A 170 3.97 19.65 -21.50
C LEU A 170 5.35 19.32 -22.09
N TRP A 171 6.15 18.55 -21.36
CA TRP A 171 7.44 18.05 -21.84
C TRP A 171 7.23 17.14 -23.04
N ASP A 172 7.82 17.48 -24.19
CA ASP A 172 7.76 16.65 -25.39
C ASP A 172 8.85 15.57 -25.35
N SER A 173 8.46 14.36 -24.95
CA SER A 173 9.37 13.21 -24.85
C SER A 173 9.92 12.77 -26.22
N ARG A 174 9.30 13.21 -27.32
CA ARG A 174 9.66 12.85 -28.70
C ARG A 174 10.60 13.87 -29.34
N ASP A 175 10.77 15.05 -28.74
CA ASP A 175 11.74 16.05 -29.19
C ASP A 175 13.17 15.64 -28.79
N ARG A 176 13.77 14.75 -29.58
CA ARG A 176 15.15 14.25 -29.38
C ARG A 176 16.20 15.35 -29.50
N ALA A 177 15.93 16.41 -30.28
CA ALA A 177 16.88 17.48 -30.53
C ALA A 177 17.00 18.43 -29.33
N LYS A 178 15.88 18.75 -28.67
CA LYS A 178 15.85 19.68 -27.53
C LYS A 178 15.77 19.01 -26.17
N HIS A 179 15.80 17.68 -26.13
CA HIS A 179 15.60 16.86 -24.93
C HIS A 179 16.47 17.29 -23.74
N TYR A 180 17.76 17.51 -23.99
CA TYR A 180 18.76 17.82 -22.96
C TYR A 180 19.12 19.31 -22.88
N THR A 181 18.63 20.13 -23.81
CA THR A 181 18.96 21.55 -23.88
C THR A 181 17.81 22.43 -23.40
N ASN A 182 16.57 21.96 -23.51
CA ASN A 182 15.40 22.67 -23.00
C ASN A 182 15.01 22.17 -21.59
N HIS A 183 15.25 23.02 -20.59
CA HIS A 183 14.88 22.74 -19.20
C HIS A 183 13.55 23.38 -18.78
N LYS A 184 12.95 24.24 -19.62
CA LYS A 184 11.71 24.98 -19.31
C LYS A 184 10.61 24.58 -20.28
N TRP A 185 9.77 23.65 -19.85
CA TRP A 185 8.60 23.21 -20.60
C TRP A 185 7.33 23.93 -20.12
N PRO A 186 6.35 24.20 -21.01
CA PRO A 186 5.10 24.83 -20.61
C PRO A 186 4.43 24.04 -19.49
N LYS A 187 3.90 24.72 -18.46
CA LYS A 187 3.15 24.06 -17.39
C LYS A 187 1.87 23.42 -17.94
N ARG A 188 1.54 22.22 -17.46
CA ARG A 188 0.26 21.59 -17.78
C ARG A 188 -0.82 22.27 -16.95
N LYS A 189 -1.75 22.98 -17.61
CA LYS A 189 -2.80 23.74 -16.93
C LYS A 189 -4.06 22.92 -16.64
N SER A 190 -4.32 21.88 -17.43
CA SER A 190 -5.52 21.06 -17.33
C SER A 190 -5.25 19.59 -17.68
N LEU A 191 -6.09 18.71 -17.14
CA LEU A 191 -6.14 17.27 -17.45
C LEU A 191 -7.42 16.97 -18.23
N LYS A 192 -7.62 17.66 -19.36
CA LYS A 192 -8.79 17.46 -20.22
C LYS A 192 -8.61 16.19 -21.07
N VAL A 193 -9.60 15.30 -21.02
CA VAL A 193 -9.59 14.04 -21.78
C VAL A 193 -9.48 14.32 -23.28
N GLY A 194 -8.61 13.56 -23.96
CA GLY A 194 -8.31 13.71 -25.38
C GLY A 194 -7.17 14.69 -25.69
N GLU A 195 -6.72 15.49 -24.72
CA GLU A 195 -5.65 16.46 -24.90
C GLU A 195 -4.36 16.02 -24.20
N ASN A 196 -3.19 16.31 -24.80
CA ASN A 196 -1.87 16.16 -24.17
C ASN A 196 -1.69 14.81 -23.45
N ASN A 197 -2.09 13.72 -24.10
CA ASN A 197 -2.02 12.34 -23.62
C ASN A 197 -2.82 12.03 -22.35
N VAL A 198 -3.91 12.76 -22.09
CA VAL A 198 -4.92 12.38 -21.09
C VAL A 198 -5.95 11.49 -21.77
N LYS A 199 -6.08 10.24 -21.32
CA LYS A 199 -6.99 9.23 -21.90
C LYS A 199 -8.27 9.08 -21.09
N ASN A 200 -8.17 9.16 -19.77
CA ASN A 200 -9.28 8.97 -18.83
C ASN A 200 -9.45 10.21 -17.96
N ALA A 201 -10.59 10.32 -17.28
CA ALA A 201 -10.77 11.34 -16.25
C ALA A 201 -9.82 11.06 -15.06
N PRO A 202 -9.31 12.09 -14.37
CA PRO A 202 -8.61 11.90 -13.10
C PRO A 202 -9.52 11.21 -12.06
N MET A 203 -8.95 10.28 -11.29
CA MET A 203 -9.64 9.56 -10.22
C MET A 203 -9.60 10.28 -8.87
N ILE A 204 -8.73 11.29 -8.75
CA ILE A 204 -8.45 12.06 -7.53
C ILE A 204 -8.48 13.56 -7.78
#